data_AF-A0A318BDW5-F1
#
_entry.id   AF-A0A318BDW5-F1
#
_cell.length_a   1.000
_cell.length_b   1.000
_cell.length_c   1.000
_cell.angle_alpha   90.00
_cell.angle_beta   90.00
_cell.angle_gamma   90.00
#
_symmetry.space_group_name_H-M   'P 1'
#
loop_
_entity.id
_entity.type
_entity.pdbx_description
1 polymer ?
#
loop_
_entity_poly.entity_id
_entity_poly.type
_entity_poly.pdbx_seq_one_letter_code
_entity_poly.pdbx_strand_id
1 'polypeptide(L)' 'MSDPSSVPSVTEDRVLDGRVKLRQSAAGYRAGLDAALLAAACDAGDGDRVIEAGCGVGGALL' A
#
# COMPACT_ATOMS: atom_id res chain seq x y z
N MET A 1 -8.20 -9.37 -29.89
CA MET A 1 -6.96 -8.63 -29.58
C MET A 1 -7.38 -7.47 -28.69
N SER A 2 -7.08 -7.55 -27.38
CA SER A 2 -7.52 -6.52 -26.42
C SER A 2 -6.68 -5.25 -26.60
N ASP A 3 -7.31 -4.09 -26.54
CA ASP A 3 -6.66 -2.78 -26.67
C ASP A 3 -5.68 -2.56 -25.48
N PRO A 4 -4.38 -2.38 -25.71
CA PRO A 4 -3.38 -2.18 -24.64
C PRO A 4 -3.62 -0.89 -23.84
N SER A 5 -4.51 0.00 -24.27
CA SER A 5 -4.93 1.19 -23.52
C SER A 5 -5.98 0.93 -22.44
N SER A 6 -6.50 -0.30 -22.31
CA SER A 6 -7.58 -0.61 -21.35
C SER A 6 -7.13 -0.99 -19.93
N VAL A 7 -5.81 -1.10 -19.69
CA VAL A 7 -5.30 -1.43 -18.35
C VAL A 7 -5.47 -0.20 -17.45
N PRO A 8 -6.20 -0.30 -16.32
CA PRO A 8 -6.42 0.84 -15.45
C PRO A 8 -5.08 1.35 -14.91
N SER A 9 -4.86 2.66 -14.95
CA SER A 9 -3.60 3.27 -14.46
C SER A 9 -3.41 3.12 -12.95
N VAL A 10 -4.48 2.87 -12.21
CA VAL A 10 -4.50 2.61 -10.76
C VAL A 10 -5.32 1.36 -10.48
N THR A 11 -4.77 0.44 -9.69
CA THR A 11 -5.46 -0.74 -9.17
C THR A 11 -5.76 -0.57 -7.69
N GLU A 12 -6.73 -1.33 -7.19
CA GLU A 12 -7.04 -1.44 -5.75
C GLU A 12 -6.67 -2.84 -5.27
N ASP A 13 -5.74 -2.90 -4.32
CA ASP A 13 -5.41 -4.12 -3.58
C ASP A 13 -6.16 -4.14 -2.26
N ARG A 14 -6.45 -5.35 -1.77
CA ARG A 14 -7.07 -5.59 -0.47
C ARG A 14 -6.08 -6.31 0.42
N VAL A 15 -5.76 -5.70 1.56
CA VAL A 15 -4.85 -6.26 2.56
C VAL A 15 -5.56 -6.41 3.91
N LEU A 16 -4.98 -7.22 4.80
CA LEU A 16 -5.54 -7.53 6.12
C LEU A 16 -6.98 -8.10 6.04
N ASP A 17 -7.16 -9.12 5.21
CA ASP A 17 -8.47 -9.71 4.87
C ASP A 17 -9.48 -8.70 4.30
N GLY A 18 -8.97 -7.69 3.59
CA GLY A 18 -9.78 -6.68 2.92
C GLY A 18 -10.26 -5.55 3.82
N ARG A 19 -9.75 -5.46 5.06
CA ARG A 19 -10.01 -4.33 5.95
C ARG A 19 -9.37 -3.04 5.46
N VAL A 20 -8.27 -3.13 4.71
CA VAL A 20 -7.62 -1.97 4.10
C VAL A 20 -7.57 -2.11 2.58
N LYS A 21 -7.87 -1.00 1.90
CA LYS A 21 -7.83 -0.86 0.44
C LYS A 21 -6.65 0.03 0.06
N LEU A 22 -5.69 -0.53 -0.67
CA LEU A 22 -4.53 0.20 -1.17
C LEU A 22 -4.71 0.53 -2.64
N ARG A 23 -4.87 1.83 -2.94
CA ARG A 23 -4.90 2.34 -4.32
C ARG A 23 -3.47 2.61 -4.76
N GLN A 24 -3.02 1.92 -5.79
CA GLN A 24 -1.64 2.02 -6.27
C GLN A 24 -1.59 1.94 -7.79
N SER A 25 -0.51 2.46 -8.38
CA SER A 25 -0.30 2.37 -9.82
C SER A 25 -0.31 0.90 -10.28
N ALA A 26 -0.89 0.63 -11.45
CA ALA A 26 -0.81 -0.70 -12.06
C ALA A 26 0.61 -1.08 -12.50
N ALA A 27 1.49 -0.09 -12.66
CA ALA A 27 2.88 -0.27 -13.07
C ALA A 27 3.84 0.54 -12.18
N GLY A 28 5.09 0.08 -12.07
CA GLY A 28 6.10 0.71 -11.21
C GLY A 28 6.10 0.17 -9.79
N TYR A 29 6.52 0.99 -8.82
CA TYR A 29 6.60 0.59 -7.42
C TYR A 29 5.21 0.29 -6.83
N ARG A 30 5.14 -0.79 -6.04
CA ARG A 30 3.92 -1.31 -5.43
C ARG A 30 4.20 -1.78 -4.01
N ALA A 31 3.21 -1.61 -3.13
CA ALA A 31 3.34 -2.09 -1.75
C ALA A 31 3.46 -3.62 -1.74
N GLY A 32 4.50 -4.11 -1.07
CA GLY A 32 4.80 -5.54 -0.95
C GLY A 32 4.69 -6.03 0.49
N LEU A 33 5.21 -7.24 0.70
CA LEU A 33 5.28 -7.87 2.03
C LEU A 33 6.16 -7.07 3.00
N ASP A 34 7.22 -6.45 2.49
CA ASP A 34 8.14 -5.59 3.26
C ASP A 34 7.42 -4.44 3.96
N ALA A 35 6.51 -3.76 3.28
CA ALA A 35 5.70 -2.69 3.86
C ALA A 35 4.78 -3.21 4.98
N ALA A 36 4.18 -4.39 4.78
CA ALA A 36 3.35 -5.02 5.82
C ALA A 36 4.17 -5.46 7.03
N LEU A 37 5.39 -5.99 6.82
CA LEU A 37 6.30 -6.35 7.89
C LEU A 37 6.80 -5.12 8.66
N LEU A 38 7.07 -4.02 7.96
CA LEU A 38 7.44 -2.74 8.59
C LEU A 38 6.30 -2.19 9.45
N ALA A 39 5.05 -2.19 8.94
CA ALA A 39 3.89 -1.80 9.73
C ALA A 39 3.75 -2.66 11.00
N ALA A 40 3.88 -3.98 10.87
CA ALA A 40 3.77 -4.90 12.00
C ALA A 40 4.91 -4.79 13.02
N ALA A 41 6.10 -4.33 12.60
CA ALA A 41 7.25 -4.12 13.48
C ALA A 41 7.16 -2.80 14.28
N CYS A 42 6.29 -1.87 13.87
CA CYS A 42 6.10 -0.60 14.54
C CYS A 42 5.01 -0.71 15.62
N ASP A 43 5.41 -0.64 16.90
CA ASP A 43 4.48 -0.64 18.04
C ASP A 43 3.99 0.79 18.37
N ALA A 44 3.27 1.39 17.42
CA ALA A 44 2.69 2.73 17.59
C ALA A 44 1.35 2.65 18.34
N GLY A 45 1.23 3.39 19.44
CA GLY A 45 0.04 3.43 20.27
C GLY A 45 -0.88 4.63 20.00
N ASP A 46 -2.02 4.63 20.68
CA ASP A 46 -2.96 5.75 20.63
C ASP A 46 -2.31 7.05 21.11
N GLY A 47 -2.36 8.08 20.26
CA GLY A 47 -1.80 9.41 20.57
C GLY A 47 -0.34 9.60 20.17
N ASP A 48 0.35 8.54 19.74
CA ASP A 48 1.70 8.63 19.21
C ASP A 48 1.72 9.37 17.87
N ARG A 49 2.85 10.02 17.59
CA ARG A 49 3.11 10.68 16.30
C ARG A 49 4.25 9.97 15.61
N VAL A 50 3.94 9.34 14.48
CA VAL A 50 4.88 8.54 13.69
C VAL A 50 5.04 9.14 12.30
N ILE A 51 6.17 8.87 11.68
CA ILE A 51 6.48 9.28 10.30
C ILE A 51 7.10 8.11 9.54
N GLU A 52 6.68 7.94 8.29
CA GLU A 52 7.37 7.08 7.33
C GLU A 52 7.99 7.94 6.23
N ALA A 53 9.33 7.99 6.20
CA ALA A 53 10.05 8.71 5.16
C ALA A 53 9.97 7.95 3.83
N GLY A 54 9.44 8.60 2.79
CA GLY A 54 9.29 7.95 1.47
C GLY A 54 8.15 6.92 1.43
N CYS A 55 7.03 7.20 2.09
CA CYS A 55 5.90 6.27 2.28
C CYS A 55 5.24 5.73 0.99
N GLY A 56 5.53 6.29 -0.18
CA GLY A 56 4.98 5.81 -1.45
C GLY A 56 3.46 5.78 -1.44
N VAL A 57 2.87 4.59 -1.59
CA VAL A 57 1.40 4.37 -1.56
C VAL A 57 0.85 4.16 -0.13
N GLY A 58 1.67 4.34 0.90
CA GLY A 58 1.30 4.23 2.31
C GLY A 58 1.20 2.79 2.83
N GLY A 59 1.91 1.85 2.21
CA GLY A 59 1.79 0.42 2.53
C GLY A 59 2.27 0.02 3.93
N ALA A 60 3.06 0.85 4.61
CA ALA A 60 3.48 0.63 6.00
C ALA A 60 2.72 1.50 7.01
N LEU A 61 1.78 2.33 6.55
CA LEU A 61 0.89 3.17 7.36
C LEU A 61 -0.50 2.52 7.56
N LEU A 62 -0.57 1.19 7.45
CA LEU A 62 -1.80 0.39 7.49
C LEU A 62 -2.46 0.33 8.87
#